data_AF-A0A8H3AW39-F1
#
_entry.id   AF-A0A8H3AW39-F1
#
_cell.length_a   1.000
_cell.length_b   1.000
_cell.length_c   1.000
_cell.angle_alpha   90.00
_cell.angle_beta   90.00
_cell.angle_gamma   90.00
#
_symmetry.space_group_name_H-M   'P 1'
#
loop_
_entity.id
_entity.type
_entity.pdbx_description
1 polymer ?
#
loop_
_entity_poly.entity_id
_entity_poly.type
_entity_poly.pdbx_seq_one_letter_code
_entity_poly.pdbx_strand_id
1 'polypeptide(L)'
;MAYASVLQSFIYRSGPYFDHPGGRPNNISVWWQLPPYVIIALAEIFAVVTSLEYAYTRAPPSMKTIVSAMNVVPNAGSALLVYALLPLNRDPLLTWNFACIAILAGISTVVFYWVFREEDNKWSQEMTSQRDVLKENYELTARERS
;
A
#
# COMPACT_ATOMS: atom_id res chain seq x y z
N MET A 1 -1.81 9.94 2.08
CA MET A 1 -2.20 10.55 3.37
C MET A 1 -1.34 11.74 3.77
N ALA A 2 0.00 11.68 3.68
CA ALA A 2 0.86 12.84 3.94
C ALA A 2 0.48 14.08 3.10
N TYR A 3 0.24 13.90 1.80
CA TYR A 3 -0.25 14.96 0.91
C TYR A 3 -1.60 15.57 1.35
N ALA A 4 -2.54 14.73 1.82
CA ALA A 4 -3.83 15.20 2.33
C ALA A 4 -3.67 15.99 3.64
N SER A 5 -2.76 15.55 4.54
CA SER A 5 -2.43 16.27 5.78
C SER A 5 -1.79 17.63 5.47
N VAL A 6 -0.90 17.70 4.48
CA VAL A 6 -0.30 18.95 4.01
C VAL A 6 -1.35 19.87 3.38
N LEU A 7 -2.21 19.35 2.50
CA LEU A 7 -3.32 20.10 1.91
C LEU A 7 -4.27 20.63 2.98
N GLN A 8 -4.61 19.82 3.99
CA GLN A 8 -5.40 20.26 5.14
C GLN A 8 -4.69 21.33 5.96
N SER A 9 -3.38 21.20 6.21
CA SER A 9 -2.62 22.24 6.88
C SER A 9 -2.63 23.58 6.12
N PHE A 10 -2.57 23.54 4.78
CA PHE A 10 -2.72 24.72 3.92
C PHE A 10 -4.14 25.29 3.92
N ILE A 11 -5.18 24.43 3.96
CA ILE A 11 -6.59 24.83 4.12
C ILE A 11 -6.79 25.57 5.45
N TYR A 12 -6.27 25.01 6.55
CA TYR A 12 -6.38 25.60 7.89
C TYR A 12 -5.55 26.88 8.05
N ARG A 13 -4.50 27.09 7.25
CA ARG A 13 -3.66 28.31 7.29
C ARG A 13 -4.15 29.46 6.39
N SER A 14 -5.16 29.23 5.54
CA SER A 14 -5.72 30.25 4.64
C SER A 14 -7.02 30.81 5.24
N GLY A 15 -7.08 32.12 5.54
CA GLY A 15 -8.17 32.75 6.33
C GLY A 15 -9.59 32.68 5.72
N PRO A 16 -10.68 32.94 6.49
CA PRO A 16 -10.76 33.78 7.69
C PRO A 16 -11.30 33.11 8.99
N TYR A 17 -11.46 31.79 9.08
CA TYR A 17 -11.85 31.12 10.34
C TYR A 17 -11.03 29.85 10.57
N PHE A 18 -10.25 29.83 11.66
CA PHE A 18 -9.40 28.71 12.06
C PHE A 18 -10.15 27.57 12.78
N ASP A 19 -11.39 27.82 13.25
CA ASP A 19 -12.15 26.85 14.09
C ASP A 19 -13.61 26.57 13.65
N HIS A 20 -14.19 27.31 12.69
CA HIS A 20 -15.58 27.08 12.25
C HIS A 20 -15.76 27.41 10.75
N PRO A 21 -15.82 26.41 9.84
CA PRO A 21 -16.05 26.65 8.42
C PRO A 21 -17.55 26.84 8.15
N GLY A 22 -18.14 27.91 8.68
CA GLY A 22 -19.57 28.24 8.49
C GLY A 22 -19.85 29.45 7.61
N GLY A 23 -18.82 30.19 7.17
CA GLY A 23 -19.02 31.57 6.70
C GLY A 23 -18.85 31.84 5.20
N ARG A 24 -17.84 31.25 4.53
CA ARG A 24 -17.50 31.55 3.13
C ARG A 24 -16.80 30.38 2.42
N PRO A 25 -17.06 30.16 1.12
CA PRO A 25 -16.39 29.09 0.36
C PRO A 25 -14.90 29.36 0.28
N ASN A 26 -14.10 28.39 0.73
CA ASN A 26 -12.65 28.41 0.53
C ASN A 26 -12.37 28.19 -0.97
N ASN A 27 -11.49 29.00 -1.56
CA ASN A 27 -11.17 28.98 -2.99
C ASN A 27 -10.24 27.83 -3.38
N ILE A 28 -10.48 26.64 -2.81
CA ILE A 28 -9.66 25.46 -3.06
C ILE A 28 -10.40 24.59 -4.05
N SER A 29 -9.82 24.53 -5.24
CA SER A 29 -10.31 23.70 -6.33
C SER A 29 -10.33 22.23 -5.91
N VAL A 30 -11.51 21.59 -6.01
CA VAL A 30 -11.74 20.16 -5.70
C VAL A 30 -10.79 19.26 -6.51
N TRP A 31 -10.31 19.75 -7.66
CA TRP A 31 -9.35 19.06 -8.52
C TRP A 31 -8.03 18.70 -7.81
N TRP A 32 -7.62 19.43 -6.76
CA TRP A 32 -6.42 19.08 -5.97
C TRP A 32 -6.56 17.80 -5.13
N GLN A 33 -7.78 17.27 -4.99
CA GLN A 33 -8.05 16.00 -4.31
C GLN A 33 -7.86 14.78 -5.23
N LEU A 34 -7.93 14.93 -6.55
CA LEU A 34 -7.85 13.80 -7.48
C LEU A 34 -6.49 13.07 -7.49
N PRO A 35 -5.33 13.76 -7.46
CA PRO A 35 -4.04 13.09 -7.51
C PRO A 35 -3.83 12.00 -6.44
N PRO A 36 -4.13 12.23 -5.14
CA PRO A 36 -3.97 11.18 -4.14
C PRO A 36 -4.93 10.00 -4.34
N TYR A 37 -6.16 10.20 -4.84
CA TYR A 37 -7.07 9.10 -5.12
C TYR A 37 -6.55 8.19 -6.25
N VAL A 38 -6.00 8.77 -7.31
CA VAL A 38 -5.42 8.01 -8.43
C VAL A 38 -4.24 7.16 -7.96
N ILE A 39 -3.34 7.74 -7.17
CA ILE A 39 -2.15 7.03 -6.66
C ILE A 39 -2.55 5.88 -5.72
N ILE A 40 -3.53 6.10 -4.84
CA ILE A 40 -4.02 5.07 -3.92
C ILE A 40 -4.66 3.92 -4.70
N ALA A 41 -5.52 4.21 -5.69
CA ALA A 41 -6.17 3.18 -6.50
C ALA A 41 -5.16 2.32 -7.27
N LEU A 42 -4.13 2.95 -7.86
CA LEU A 42 -3.06 2.22 -8.54
C LEU A 42 -2.28 1.33 -7.57
N ALA A 43 -1.92 1.87 -6.40
CA ALA A 43 -1.21 1.10 -5.37
C ALA A 43 -2.04 -0.10 -4.87
N GLU A 44 -3.35 0.07 -4.69
CA GLU A 44 -4.26 -0.99 -4.26
C GLU A 44 -4.35 -2.12 -5.29
N ILE A 45 -4.46 -1.80 -6.58
CA ILE A 45 -4.50 -2.80 -7.66
C ILE A 45 -3.22 -3.63 -7.67
N PHE A 46 -2.05 -3.00 -7.61
CA PHE A 46 -0.78 -3.72 -7.58
C PHE A 46 -0.67 -4.61 -6.34
N ALA A 47 -1.03 -4.10 -5.16
CA ALA A 47 -0.96 -4.86 -3.92
C ALA A 47 -1.85 -6.12 -3.96
N VAL A 48 -3.09 -6.00 -4.43
CA VAL A 48 -4.04 -7.12 -4.47
C VAL A 48 -3.63 -8.19 -5.49
N VAL A 49 -3.17 -7.78 -6.68
CA VAL A 49 -2.74 -8.74 -7.71
C VAL A 49 -1.52 -9.52 -7.25
N THR A 50 -0.49 -8.84 -6.74
CA THR A 50 0.73 -9.50 -6.25
C THR A 50 0.47 -10.37 -5.03
N SER A 51 -0.34 -9.91 -4.07
CA SER A 51 -0.62 -10.71 -2.87
C SER A 51 -1.39 -11.98 -3.19
N LEU A 52 -2.30 -11.92 -4.16
CA LEU A 52 -3.08 -13.07 -4.60
C LEU A 52 -2.21 -14.09 -5.36
N GLU A 53 -1.34 -13.63 -6.26
CA GLU A 53 -0.39 -14.48 -6.96
C GLU A 53 0.59 -15.16 -5.99
N TYR A 54 1.10 -14.40 -5.02
CA TYR A 54 1.97 -14.94 -3.96
C TYR A 54 1.22 -15.99 -3.10
N ALA A 55 -0.02 -15.71 -2.70
CA ALA A 55 -0.86 -16.64 -1.97
C ALA A 55 -1.11 -17.94 -2.75
N TYR A 56 -1.36 -17.86 -4.06
CA TYR A 56 -1.61 -19.03 -4.90
C TYR A 56 -0.38 -19.88 -5.18
N THR A 57 0.80 -19.27 -5.32
CA THR A 57 2.06 -19.99 -5.58
C THR A 57 2.56 -20.73 -4.34
N ARG A 58 2.25 -20.24 -3.15
CA ARG A 58 2.67 -20.85 -1.87
C ARG A 58 1.60 -21.74 -1.21
N ALA A 59 0.35 -21.75 -1.71
CA ALA A 59 -0.73 -22.54 -1.11
C ALA A 59 -0.72 -24.02 -1.53
N PRO A 60 -0.95 -24.98 -0.59
CA PRO A 60 -1.10 -26.38 -0.92
C PRO A 60 -2.40 -26.61 -1.74
N PRO A 61 -2.45 -27.63 -2.62
CA PRO A 61 -3.50 -27.79 -3.63
C PRO A 61 -4.92 -27.86 -3.08
N SER A 62 -5.13 -28.35 -1.86
CA SER A 62 -6.45 -28.45 -1.21
C SER A 62 -6.89 -27.17 -0.48
N MET A 63 -6.01 -26.20 -0.23
CA MET A 63 -6.33 -25.00 0.57
C MET A 63 -6.24 -23.68 -0.20
N LYS A 64 -6.03 -23.71 -1.52
CA LYS A 64 -5.88 -22.50 -2.35
C LYS A 64 -6.98 -21.46 -2.14
N THR A 65 -8.24 -21.91 -2.01
CA THR A 65 -9.39 -21.04 -1.79
C THR A 65 -9.37 -20.39 -0.40
N ILE A 66 -8.93 -21.11 0.64
CA ILE A 66 -8.84 -20.59 2.01
C ILE A 66 -7.74 -19.53 2.10
N VAL A 67 -6.58 -19.80 1.49
CA VAL A 67 -5.45 -18.85 1.48
C VAL A 67 -5.81 -17.58 0.70
N SER A 68 -6.49 -17.72 -0.45
CA SER A 68 -7.00 -16.56 -1.20
C SER A 68 -8.04 -15.76 -0.40
N ALA A 69 -8.94 -16.41 0.33
CA ALA A 69 -9.91 -15.73 1.19
C ALA A 69 -9.24 -14.96 2.35
N MET A 70 -8.06 -15.40 2.82
CA MET A 70 -7.31 -14.66 3.85
C MET A 70 -6.84 -13.28 3.36
N ASN A 71 -6.74 -13.07 2.05
CA ASN A 71 -6.30 -11.81 1.45
C ASN A 71 -7.26 -10.63 1.71
N VAL A 72 -8.52 -10.89 2.08
CA VAL A 72 -9.49 -9.83 2.42
C VAL A 72 -9.54 -9.48 3.91
N VAL A 73 -8.90 -10.28 4.78
CA VAL A 73 -8.85 -10.00 6.23
C VAL A 73 -8.27 -8.63 6.58
N PRO A 74 -7.23 -8.11 5.89
CA PRO A 74 -6.75 -6.75 6.10
C PRO A 74 -7.83 -5.67 5.96
N ASN A 75 -8.86 -5.88 5.13
CA ASN A 75 -9.96 -4.93 4.97
C ASN A 75 -10.80 -4.80 6.26
N ALA A 76 -10.98 -5.91 6.99
CA ALA A 76 -11.65 -5.89 8.28
C ALA A 76 -10.82 -5.14 9.33
N GLY A 77 -9.50 -5.33 9.32
CA GLY A 77 -8.57 -4.56 10.17
C GLY A 77 -8.62 -3.06 9.86
N SER A 78 -8.66 -2.69 8.58
CA SER A 78 -8.81 -1.30 8.14
C SER A 78 -10.12 -0.68 8.66
N ALA A 79 -11.25 -1.41 8.54
CA ALA A 79 -12.54 -0.94 9.07
C ALA A 79 -12.49 -0.70 10.58
N LEU A 80 -11.88 -1.61 11.35
CA LEU A 80 -11.68 -1.44 12.79
C LEU A 80 -10.86 -0.19 13.13
N LEU A 81 -9.79 0.08 12.37
CA LEU A 81 -8.98 1.29 12.53
C LEU A 81 -9.79 2.56 12.26
N VAL A 82 -10.66 2.55 11.24
CA VAL A 82 -11.55 3.69 10.96
C VAL A 82 -12.50 3.94 12.15
N TYR A 83 -13.09 2.88 12.71
CA TYR A 83 -13.93 3.01 13.91
C TYR A 83 -13.16 3.55 15.12
N ALA A 84 -11.92 3.11 15.33
CA ALA A 84 -11.07 3.59 16.41
C ALA A 84 -10.72 5.10 16.28
N LEU A 85 -10.63 5.60 15.04
CA LEU A 85 -10.26 6.99 14.74
C LEU A 85 -11.46 7.93 14.60
N LEU A 86 -12.70 7.44 14.76
CA LEU A 86 -13.92 8.26 14.76
C LEU A 86 -13.87 9.50 15.67
N PRO A 87 -13.40 9.45 16.94
CA PRO A 87 -13.38 10.64 17.80
C PRO A 87 -12.43 11.73 17.30
N LEU A 88 -11.45 11.38 16.45
CA LEU A 88 -10.48 12.31 15.87
C LEU A 88 -10.98 12.97 14.58
N ASN A 89 -12.18 12.62 14.10
CA ASN A 89 -12.82 13.15 12.89
C ASN A 89 -13.70 14.40 13.16
N ARG A 90 -13.43 15.13 14.25
CA ARG A 90 -14.10 16.40 14.57
C ARG A 90 -13.20 17.57 14.20
N ASP A 91 -13.77 18.66 13.67
CA ASP A 91 -13.04 19.91 13.45
C ASP A 91 -12.46 20.44 14.78
N PRO A 92 -11.21 20.96 14.85
CA PRO A 92 -10.15 21.07 13.83
C PRO A 92 -9.13 19.90 13.82
N LEU A 93 -9.44 18.76 14.45
CA LEU A 93 -8.51 17.62 14.64
C LEU A 93 -8.31 16.77 13.38
N LEU A 94 -8.93 17.14 12.25
CA LEU A 94 -8.87 16.37 11.00
C LEU A 94 -7.44 16.27 10.42
N THR A 95 -6.62 17.32 10.60
CA THR A 95 -5.19 17.28 10.22
C THR A 95 -4.42 16.22 11.03
N TRP A 96 -4.76 16.08 12.31
CA TRP A 96 -4.19 15.07 13.20
C TRP A 96 -4.64 13.65 12.81
N ASN A 97 -5.88 13.48 12.33
CA ASN A 97 -6.35 12.20 11.81
C ASN A 97 -5.48 11.71 10.63
N PHE A 98 -5.28 12.56 9.62
CA PHE A 98 -4.43 12.21 8.48
C PHE A 98 -2.95 12.05 8.84
N ALA A 99 -2.44 12.82 9.81
CA ALA A 99 -1.08 12.69 10.29
C ALA A 99 -0.85 11.34 10.98
N CYS A 100 -1.75 10.93 11.88
CA CYS A 100 -1.69 9.62 12.55
C CYS A 100 -1.74 8.47 11.54
N ILE A 101 -2.65 8.52 10.55
CA ILE A 101 -2.73 7.49 9.50
C ILE A 101 -1.45 7.47 8.65
N ALA A 102 -0.86 8.63 8.35
CA ALA A 102 0.40 8.70 7.60
C ALA A 102 1.58 8.08 8.38
N ILE A 103 1.65 8.32 9.70
CA ILE A 103 2.67 7.71 10.57
C ILE A 103 2.47 6.19 10.65
N LEU A 104 1.25 5.73 10.88
CA LEU A 104 0.93 4.30 10.94
C LEU A 104 1.25 3.61 9.60
N ALA A 105 0.92 4.24 8.47
CA ALA A 105 1.27 3.73 7.16
C ALA A 105 2.79 3.65 6.96
N GLY A 106 3.54 4.68 7.39
CA GLY A 106 5.00 4.68 7.33
C GLY A 106 5.62 3.56 8.17
N ILE A 107 5.13 3.35 9.40
CA ILE A 107 5.57 2.24 10.26
C ILE A 107 5.25 0.89 9.59
N SER A 108 4.04 0.73 9.05
CA SER A 108 3.63 -0.48 8.34
C SER A 108 4.55 -0.78 7.16
N THR A 109 4.92 0.23 6.36
CA THR A 109 5.89 0.07 5.26
C THR A 109 7.26 -0.38 5.75
N VAL A 110 7.77 0.20 6.84
CA VAL A 110 9.07 -0.19 7.41
C VAL A 110 9.03 -1.62 7.93
N VAL A 111 7.97 -1.99 8.65
CA VAL A 111 7.79 -3.36 9.17
C VAL A 111 7.67 -4.36 8.02
N PHE A 112 6.88 -4.05 6.99
CA PHE A 112 6.75 -4.89 5.80
C PHE A 112 8.10 -5.11 5.13
N TYR A 113 8.87 -4.04 4.90
CA TYR A 113 10.20 -4.15 4.33
C TYR A 113 11.12 -5.02 5.18
N TRP A 114 11.10 -4.86 6.52
CA TRP A 114 11.93 -5.65 7.42
C TRP A 114 11.58 -7.14 7.40
N VAL A 115 10.30 -7.50 7.38
CA VAL A 115 9.83 -8.88 7.36
C VAL A 115 10.16 -9.56 6.03
N PHE A 116 9.89 -8.89 4.90
CA PHE A 116 10.04 -9.49 3.58
C PHE A 116 11.46 -9.45 3.02
N ARG A 117 12.38 -8.67 3.60
CA ARG A 117 13.76 -8.56 3.11
C ARG A 117 14.47 -9.91 3.00
N GLU A 118 14.22 -10.82 3.93
CA GLU A 118 14.85 -12.15 3.89
C GLU A 118 14.26 -13.04 2.80
N GLU A 119 12.94 -12.97 2.59
CA GLU A 119 12.26 -13.74 1.56
C GLU A 119 12.66 -13.28 0.16
N ASP A 120 12.74 -11.96 -0.06
CA ASP A 120 13.18 -11.37 -1.32
C ASP A 120 14.61 -11.81 -1.68
N ASN A 121 15.51 -11.88 -0.69
CA ASN A 121 16.88 -12.36 -0.90
C ASN A 121 16.90 -13.84 -1.33
N LYS A 122 16.08 -14.69 -0.73
CA LYS A 122 15.98 -16.12 -1.10
C LYS A 122 15.43 -16.28 -2.52
N TRP A 123 14.36 -15.56 -2.84
CA TRP A 123 13.72 -15.62 -4.15
C TRP A 123 14.65 -15.11 -5.27
N SER A 124 15.43 -14.06 -5.01
CA SER A 124 16.45 -13.56 -5.93
C SER A 124 17.57 -14.57 -6.20
N GLN A 125 18.01 -15.29 -5.16
CA GLN A 125 19.01 -16.35 -5.28
C GLN A 125 18.48 -17.54 -6.09
N GLU A 126 17.24 -17.97 -5.84
CA GLU A 126 16.59 -19.06 -6.59
C GLU A 126 16.46 -18.71 -8.09
N MET A 127 16.00 -17.50 -8.41
CA MET A 127 15.90 -17.05 -9.80
C MET A 127 17.26 -16.98 -10.50
N THR A 128 18.31 -16.53 -9.79
CA THR A 128 19.66 -16.46 -10.33
C THR A 128 20.21 -17.86 -10.62
N SER A 129 20.06 -18.79 -9.67
CA SER A 129 20.46 -20.19 -9.82
C SER A 129 19.75 -20.86 -10.99
N GLN A 130 18.42 -20.71 -11.10
CA GLN A 130 17.68 -21.28 -12.23
C GLN A 130 18.09 -20.69 -13.57
N ARG A 131 18.31 -19.38 -13.65
CA ARG A 131 18.77 -18.72 -14.88
C ARG A 131 20.12 -19.27 -15.32
N ASP A 132 21.03 -19.50 -14.38
CA ASP A 132 22.38 -19.97 -14.69
C ASP A 132 22.36 -21.45 -15.12
N VAL A 133 21.53 -22.30 -14.49
CA VAL A 133 21.26 -23.69 -14.95
C VAL A 133 20.67 -23.73 -16.36
N LEU A 134 19.73 -22.83 -16.67
CA LEU A 134 19.16 -22.75 -18.02
C LEU A 134 20.22 -22.37 -19.06
N LYS A 135 21.07 -21.38 -18.76
CA LYS A 135 22.18 -21.00 -19.65
C LYS A 135 23.15 -22.15 -19.89
N GLU A 136 23.53 -22.88 -18.85
CA GLU A 136 24.39 -24.06 -18.97
C GLU A 136 23.78 -25.13 -19.88
N ASN A 137 22.49 -25.46 -19.69
CA ASN A 137 21.79 -26.40 -20.56
C ASN A 137 21.75 -25.94 -22.03
N TYR A 138 21.56 -24.65 -22.28
CA TYR A 138 21.61 -24.10 -23.64
C TYR A 138 23.00 -24.21 -24.26
N GLU A 139 24.07 -23.95 -23.51
CA GLU A 139 25.45 -24.08 -23.99
C GLU A 139 25.82 -25.54 -24.29
N LEU A 140 25.40 -26.48 -23.44
CA LEU A 140 25.57 -27.92 -23.69
C LEU A 140 24.84 -28.35 -24.96
N THR A 141 23.58 -27.93 -25.12
CA THR A 141 22.79 -28.21 -26.33
C THR A 141 23.41 -27.60 -27.59
N ALA A 142 24.03 -26.43 -27.47
CA ALA A 142 24.73 -25.79 -28.59
C ALA A 142 26.02 -26.54 -28.97
N ARG A 143 26.76 -27.07 -27.99
CA ARG A 143 27.97 -27.89 -28.22
C ARG A 143 27.65 -29.26 -28.81
N GLU A 144 26.53 -29.88 -28.44
CA GLU A 144 26.10 -31.15 -29.05
C GLU A 144 25.70 -31.00 -30.53
N ARG A 145 25.38 -29.78 -30.98
CA ARG A 145 24.98 -29.49 -32.37
C ARG A 145 26.12 -29.00 -33.26
N SER A 146 27.30 -28.74 -32.71
CA SER A 146 28.50 -28.26 -33.43
C SER A 146 29.50 -29.38 -33.69
#